data_AF-A0A5F1ZRD2-F1
#
_entry.id   AF-A0A5F1ZRD2-F1
#
_cell.length_a   1.000
_cell.length_b   1.000
_cell.length_c   1.000
_cell.angle_alpha   90.00
_cell.angle_beta   90.00
_cell.angle_gamma   90.00
#
_symmetry.space_group_name_H-M   'P 1'
#
loop_
_entity.id
_entity.type
_entity.pdbx_description
1 polymer ?
#
loop_
_entity_poly.entity_id
_entity_poly.type
_entity_poly.pdbx_seq_one_letter_code
_entity_poly.pdbx_strand_id
1 'polypeptide(L)'
;MDQKELEPVRIAVVRSTIDRLRHTYSDLIGSIKGYDGIPDFFENNLYAPSNKEERDSALENLYEKLKTVAGKSMTDNIHQIILLNRITDSLDFDTAKVVVENNLIEGGIIPQEGLYAALGAVGRFDDRREQVRMVGETLKFFFSLSKLPMVKLIMAPIKVAASMVGATSLVDTMEAGYNLSTRIKDLQPFIESFVDRENRLLGKLMNGEKIDA
;
A
#
# COMPACT_ATOMS: atom_id res chain seq x y z
N MET A 1 -11.29 -21.74 -5.88
CA MET A 1 -10.23 -21.83 -4.86
C MET A 1 -10.66 -21.00 -3.68
N ASP A 2 -10.49 -21.55 -2.47
CA ASP A 2 -10.71 -20.79 -1.23
C ASP A 2 -9.60 -19.72 -1.06
N GLN A 3 -9.90 -18.61 -0.38
CA GLN A 3 -8.91 -17.56 -0.11
C GLN A 3 -7.72 -18.10 0.69
N LYS A 4 -7.95 -19.03 1.62
CA LYS A 4 -6.87 -19.69 2.37
C LYS A 4 -5.91 -20.48 1.48
N GLU A 5 -6.41 -21.08 0.40
CA GLU A 5 -5.59 -21.81 -0.56
C GLU A 5 -4.79 -20.87 -1.46
N LEU A 6 -5.33 -19.67 -1.76
CA LEU A 6 -4.68 -18.65 -2.57
C LEU A 6 -3.63 -17.83 -1.80
N GLU A 7 -3.67 -17.84 -0.47
CA GLU A 7 -2.85 -16.96 0.36
C GLU A 7 -1.33 -17.03 0.06
N PRO A 8 -0.71 -18.21 -0.13
CA PRO A 8 0.71 -18.28 -0.51
C PRO A 8 1.00 -17.59 -1.85
N VAL A 9 0.08 -17.71 -2.81
CA VAL A 9 0.22 -17.09 -4.13
C VAL A 9 -0.05 -15.59 -4.08
N ARG A 10 -1.02 -15.16 -3.27
CA ARG A 10 -1.25 -13.74 -2.98
C ARG A 10 0.01 -13.08 -2.40
N ILE A 11 0.68 -13.75 -1.46
CA ILE A 11 1.97 -13.28 -0.92
C ILE A 11 3.03 -13.17 -2.03
N ALA A 12 3.09 -14.12 -2.96
CA ALA A 12 3.99 -14.04 -4.12
C ALA A 12 3.64 -12.85 -5.04
N VAL A 13 2.35 -12.58 -5.29
CA VAL A 13 1.89 -11.40 -6.07
C VAL A 13 2.36 -10.12 -5.40
N VAL A 14 2.20 -10.01 -4.08
CA VAL A 14 2.64 -8.85 -3.31
C VAL A 14 4.14 -8.65 -3.42
N ARG A 15 4.94 -9.72 -3.26
CA ARG A 15 6.42 -9.64 -3.39
C ARG A 15 6.84 -9.18 -4.78
N SER A 16 6.33 -9.81 -5.83
CA SER A 16 6.65 -9.40 -7.21
C SER A 16 6.19 -7.97 -7.51
N THR A 17 5.10 -7.51 -6.89
CA THR A 17 4.65 -6.11 -7.00
C THR A 17 5.64 -5.16 -6.32
N ILE A 18 6.10 -5.47 -5.11
CA ILE A 18 7.11 -4.68 -4.38
C ILE A 18 8.40 -4.60 -5.18
N ASP A 19 8.87 -5.73 -5.71
CA ASP A 19 10.08 -5.78 -6.53
C ASP A 19 9.92 -4.92 -7.79
N ARG A 20 8.79 -5.02 -8.49
CA ARG A 20 8.50 -4.15 -9.63
C ARG A 20 8.54 -2.67 -9.25
N LEU A 21 7.90 -2.28 -8.15
CA LEU A 21 7.88 -0.88 -7.69
C LEU A 21 9.31 -0.41 -7.38
N ARG A 22 10.13 -1.22 -6.69
CA ARG A 22 11.55 -0.90 -6.42
C ARG A 22 12.32 -0.56 -7.69
N HIS A 23 12.16 -1.35 -8.74
CA HIS A 23 12.79 -1.10 -10.04
C HIS A 23 12.20 0.15 -10.72
N THR A 24 10.87 0.25 -10.76
CA THR A 24 10.12 1.33 -11.45
C THR A 24 10.45 2.71 -10.92
N TYR A 25 10.74 2.85 -9.61
CA TYR A 25 11.00 4.15 -8.97
C TYR A 25 12.47 4.32 -8.55
N SER A 26 13.36 3.45 -9.01
CA SER A 26 14.78 3.44 -8.64
C SER A 26 15.50 4.77 -8.95
N ASP A 27 15.10 5.46 -10.00
CA ASP A 27 15.58 6.78 -10.38
C ASP A 27 15.29 7.84 -9.30
N LEU A 28 14.10 7.81 -8.69
CA LEU A 28 13.74 8.72 -7.61
C LEU A 28 14.40 8.31 -6.29
N ILE A 29 14.38 7.01 -5.98
CA ILE A 29 14.93 6.45 -4.74
C ILE A 29 16.43 6.74 -4.63
N GLY A 30 17.18 6.59 -5.74
CA GLY A 30 18.62 6.84 -5.77
C GLY A 30 19.00 8.33 -5.86
N SER A 31 18.12 9.18 -6.38
CA SER A 31 18.47 10.57 -6.71
C SER A 31 17.95 11.61 -5.72
N ILE A 32 16.89 11.30 -4.95
CA ILE A 32 16.26 12.26 -4.03
C ILE A 32 16.57 11.89 -2.58
N LYS A 33 17.18 12.83 -1.85
CA LYS A 33 17.57 12.63 -0.45
C LYS A 33 16.35 12.27 0.42
N GLY A 34 16.46 11.16 1.15
CA GLY A 34 15.45 10.66 2.08
C GLY A 34 14.46 9.67 1.47
N TYR A 35 14.51 9.43 0.16
CA TYR A 35 13.63 8.44 -0.51
C TYR A 35 14.14 7.01 -0.40
N ASP A 36 15.39 6.81 0.02
CA ASP A 36 16.05 5.53 0.24
C ASP A 36 15.29 4.63 1.22
N GLY A 37 14.58 5.20 2.19
CA GLY A 37 13.76 4.45 3.15
C GLY A 37 12.33 4.14 2.69
N ILE A 38 11.89 4.63 1.53
CA ILE A 38 10.52 4.39 1.03
C ILE A 38 10.28 2.90 0.76
N PRO A 39 11.14 2.19 0.02
CA PRO A 39 10.91 0.78 -0.28
C PRO A 39 10.73 -0.11 0.96
N ASP A 40 11.60 0.07 1.95
CA ASP A 40 11.57 -0.74 3.17
C ASP A 40 10.34 -0.45 4.02
N PHE A 41 9.83 0.78 4.00
CA PHE A 41 8.57 1.11 4.64
C PHE A 41 7.39 0.41 3.95
N PHE A 42 7.31 0.47 2.63
CA PHE A 42 6.23 -0.18 1.88
C PHE A 42 6.22 -1.70 2.08
N GLU A 43 7.38 -2.34 2.02
CA GLU A 43 7.51 -3.78 2.22
C GLU A 43 7.18 -4.21 3.65
N ASN A 44 7.85 -3.60 4.63
CA ASN A 44 7.82 -4.09 6.02
C ASN A 44 6.70 -3.49 6.87
N ASN A 45 5.98 -2.46 6.41
CA ASN A 45 4.97 -1.77 7.21
C ASN A 45 3.61 -1.65 6.52
N LEU A 46 3.53 -1.72 5.18
CA LEU A 46 2.27 -1.53 4.45
C LEU A 46 1.72 -2.82 3.84
N TYR A 47 2.46 -3.46 2.92
CA TYR A 47 1.92 -4.48 2.03
C TYR A 47 1.84 -5.89 2.62
N ALA A 48 2.91 -6.37 3.28
CA ALA A 48 2.92 -7.69 3.89
C ALA A 48 3.63 -7.73 5.26
N PRO A 49 3.34 -6.78 6.17
CA PRO A 49 3.91 -6.87 7.50
C PRO A 49 3.32 -8.09 8.23
N SER A 50 4.11 -8.72 9.09
CA SER A 50 3.67 -9.88 9.90
C SER A 50 2.46 -9.57 10.79
N ASN A 51 2.18 -8.28 11.04
CA ASN A 51 1.06 -7.80 11.83
C ASN A 51 -0.12 -7.27 11.00
N LYS A 52 -0.19 -7.51 9.67
CA LYS A 52 -1.22 -6.92 8.78
C LYS A 52 -2.65 -7.15 9.29
N GLU A 53 -3.00 -8.40 9.62
CA GLU A 53 -4.35 -8.74 10.08
C GLU A 53 -4.72 -8.03 11.39
N GLU A 54 -3.79 -7.98 12.35
CA GLU A 54 -3.98 -7.29 13.62
C GLU A 54 -4.15 -5.78 13.41
N ARG A 55 -3.28 -5.18 12.57
CA ARG A 55 -3.30 -3.75 12.23
C ARG A 55 -4.61 -3.37 11.57
N ASP A 56 -5.06 -4.14 10.58
CA ASP A 56 -6.27 -3.86 9.82
C ASP A 56 -7.51 -4.02 10.71
N SER A 57 -7.54 -5.05 11.58
CA SER A 57 -8.60 -5.22 12.59
C SER A 57 -8.64 -4.07 13.59
N ALA A 58 -7.48 -3.59 14.05
CA ALA A 58 -7.38 -2.43 14.94
C ALA A 58 -7.90 -1.15 14.27
N LEU A 59 -7.62 -0.97 12.97
CA LEU A 59 -8.09 0.17 12.19
C LEU A 59 -9.61 0.16 12.02
N GLU A 60 -10.21 -0.99 11.69
CA GLU A 60 -11.66 -1.13 11.59
C GLU A 60 -12.35 -0.86 12.94
N ASN A 61 -11.82 -1.46 14.02
CA ASN A 61 -12.35 -1.22 15.37
C ASN A 61 -12.25 0.25 15.79
N LEU A 62 -11.17 0.94 15.42
CA LEU A 62 -11.01 2.37 15.67
C LEU A 62 -12.06 3.17 14.89
N TYR A 63 -12.28 2.86 13.62
CA TYR A 63 -13.31 3.50 12.80
C TYR A 63 -14.71 3.32 13.39
N GLU A 64 -15.08 2.10 13.78
CA GLU A 64 -16.40 1.78 14.36
C GLU A 64 -16.66 2.55 15.67
N LYS A 65 -15.63 2.70 16.51
CA LYS A 65 -15.73 3.52 17.72
C LYS A 65 -15.89 5.00 17.37
N LEU A 66 -15.04 5.52 16.49
CA LEU A 66 -15.03 6.95 16.16
C LEU A 66 -16.24 7.41 15.35
N LYS A 67 -16.80 6.59 14.46
CA LYS A 67 -17.93 7.02 13.61
C LYS A 67 -19.19 7.40 14.40
N THR A 68 -19.31 6.92 15.64
CA THR A 68 -20.45 7.21 16.52
C THR A 68 -20.26 8.47 17.36
N VAL A 69 -19.01 8.90 17.58
CA VAL A 69 -18.65 10.00 18.50
C VAL A 69 -17.97 11.18 17.81
N ALA A 70 -17.40 10.98 16.63
CA ALA A 70 -16.69 11.99 15.84
C ALA A 70 -17.47 12.32 14.56
N GLY A 71 -17.39 13.57 14.11
CA GLY A 71 -18.01 14.00 12.87
C GLY A 71 -17.39 13.31 11.65
N LYS A 72 -18.17 13.21 10.57
CA LYS A 72 -17.78 12.58 9.30
C LYS A 72 -16.39 13.04 8.79
N SER A 73 -16.11 14.35 8.89
CA SER A 73 -14.82 14.92 8.47
C SER A 73 -13.61 14.35 9.20
N MET A 74 -13.79 13.83 10.42
CA MET A 74 -12.71 13.28 11.24
C MET A 74 -12.48 11.79 10.97
N THR A 75 -13.51 11.06 10.52
CA THR A 75 -13.46 9.62 10.26
C THR A 75 -13.26 9.29 8.78
N ASP A 76 -13.49 10.24 7.87
CA ASP A 76 -13.39 10.03 6.43
C ASP A 76 -12.01 9.48 6.02
N ASN A 77 -10.90 10.03 6.53
CA ASN A 77 -9.56 9.54 6.17
C ASN A 77 -9.29 8.12 6.67
N ILE A 78 -9.79 7.76 7.85
CA ILE A 78 -9.69 6.39 8.40
C ILE A 78 -10.48 5.43 7.51
N HIS A 79 -11.70 5.82 7.13
CA HIS A 79 -12.54 5.04 6.24
C HIS A 79 -11.89 4.83 4.86
N GLN A 80 -11.28 5.88 4.29
CA GLN A 80 -10.57 5.75 3.01
C GLN A 80 -9.41 4.76 3.06
N ILE A 81 -8.68 4.67 4.17
CA ILE A 81 -7.61 3.67 4.34
C ILE A 81 -8.18 2.26 4.41
N ILE A 82 -9.31 2.06 5.12
CA ILE A 82 -9.99 0.76 5.16
C ILE A 82 -10.42 0.33 3.75
N LEU A 83 -11.02 1.26 2.98
CA LEU A 83 -11.39 1.00 1.60
C LEU A 83 -10.18 0.69 0.72
N LEU A 84 -9.06 1.41 0.91
CA LEU A 84 -7.82 1.17 0.19
C LEU A 84 -7.25 -0.23 0.47
N ASN A 85 -7.27 -0.68 1.73
CA ASN A 85 -6.81 -2.02 2.09
C ASN A 85 -7.70 -3.09 1.43
N ARG A 86 -9.01 -2.91 1.48
CA ARG A 86 -9.98 -3.86 0.89
C ARG A 86 -9.84 -3.98 -0.63
N ILE A 87 -9.73 -2.86 -1.34
CA ILE A 87 -9.54 -2.90 -2.80
C ILE A 87 -8.18 -3.50 -3.16
N THR A 88 -7.13 -3.20 -2.38
CA THR A 88 -5.79 -3.78 -2.57
C THR A 88 -5.80 -5.29 -2.41
N ASP A 89 -6.32 -5.80 -1.29
CA ASP A 89 -6.38 -7.23 -1.01
C ASP A 89 -7.24 -7.96 -2.07
N SER A 90 -8.37 -7.37 -2.46
CA SER A 90 -9.23 -7.94 -3.49
C SER A 90 -8.53 -8.05 -4.85
N LEU A 91 -7.82 -7.00 -5.27
CA LEU A 91 -7.05 -7.02 -6.53
C LEU A 91 -5.91 -8.04 -6.49
N ASP A 92 -5.24 -8.19 -5.34
CA ASP A 92 -4.14 -9.13 -5.18
C ASP A 92 -4.63 -10.59 -5.19
N PHE A 93 -5.79 -10.88 -4.58
CA PHE A 93 -6.41 -12.20 -4.66
C PHE A 93 -6.87 -12.56 -6.08
N ASP A 94 -7.48 -11.62 -6.80
CA ASP A 94 -7.88 -11.85 -8.20
C ASP A 94 -6.65 -12.09 -9.08
N THR A 95 -5.57 -11.33 -8.86
CA THR A 95 -4.30 -11.53 -9.55
C THR A 95 -3.71 -12.91 -9.22
N ALA A 96 -3.73 -13.32 -7.95
CA ALA A 96 -3.24 -14.63 -7.52
C ALA A 96 -4.01 -15.78 -8.17
N LYS A 97 -5.34 -15.63 -8.31
CA LYS A 97 -6.17 -16.62 -9.01
C LYS A 97 -5.74 -16.78 -10.47
N VAL A 98 -5.56 -15.68 -11.19
CA VAL A 98 -5.10 -15.70 -12.59
C VAL A 98 -3.69 -16.28 -12.71
N VAL A 99 -2.79 -15.98 -11.77
CA VAL A 99 -1.44 -16.57 -11.72
C VAL A 99 -1.49 -18.09 -11.65
N VAL A 100 -2.37 -18.66 -10.84
CA VAL A 100 -2.56 -20.11 -10.73
C VAL A 100 -3.18 -20.69 -11.99
N GLU A 101 -4.26 -20.09 -12.48
CA GLU A 101 -4.99 -20.56 -13.66
C GLU A 101 -4.12 -20.60 -14.93
N ASN A 102 -3.18 -19.65 -15.05
CA ASN A 102 -2.29 -19.53 -16.21
C ASN A 102 -0.87 -20.08 -15.97
N ASN A 103 -0.63 -20.74 -14.82
CA ASN A 103 0.67 -21.31 -14.45
C ASN A 103 1.85 -20.30 -14.57
N LEU A 104 1.67 -19.10 -14.02
CA LEU A 104 2.60 -17.97 -14.12
C LEU A 104 3.65 -17.94 -12.98
N ILE A 105 3.91 -19.08 -12.35
CA ILE A 105 4.91 -19.20 -11.27
C ILE A 105 6.10 -20.02 -11.78
N GLU A 106 7.29 -19.45 -11.64
CA GLU A 106 8.55 -20.08 -11.99
C GLU A 106 9.47 -20.12 -10.77
N GLY A 107 9.85 -21.31 -10.32
CA GLY A 107 10.74 -21.45 -9.16
C GLY A 107 10.19 -20.85 -7.85
N GLY A 108 8.87 -20.70 -7.73
CA GLY A 108 8.21 -20.07 -6.57
C GLY A 108 8.14 -18.54 -6.63
N ILE A 109 8.52 -17.93 -7.76
CA ILE A 109 8.47 -16.49 -8.01
C ILE A 109 7.54 -16.22 -9.19
N ILE A 110 6.87 -15.08 -9.19
CA ILE A 110 6.12 -14.59 -10.36
C ILE A 110 7.06 -13.63 -11.11
N PRO A 111 7.60 -14.01 -12.29
CA PRO A 111 8.40 -13.11 -13.09
C PRO A 111 7.58 -11.88 -13.50
N GLN A 112 8.25 -10.75 -13.75
CA GLN A 112 7.59 -9.47 -14.01
C GLN A 112 6.62 -9.54 -15.21
N GLU A 113 6.99 -10.27 -16.26
CA GLU A 113 6.14 -10.53 -17.42
C GLU A 113 4.89 -11.32 -17.04
N GLY A 114 5.02 -12.32 -16.17
CA GLY A 114 3.91 -13.08 -15.60
C GLY A 114 3.00 -12.22 -14.72
N LEU A 115 3.57 -11.32 -13.92
CA LEU A 115 2.80 -10.35 -13.14
C LEU A 115 1.99 -9.44 -14.07
N TYR A 116 2.59 -8.89 -15.13
CA TYR A 116 1.87 -8.06 -16.10
C TYR A 116 0.79 -8.81 -16.85
N ALA A 117 1.05 -10.04 -17.29
CA ALA A 117 0.07 -10.90 -17.92
C ALA A 117 -1.13 -11.16 -16.99
N ALA A 118 -0.87 -11.45 -15.72
CA ALA A 118 -1.92 -11.65 -14.72
C ALA A 118 -2.74 -10.39 -14.48
N LEU A 119 -2.08 -9.24 -14.28
CA LEU A 119 -2.75 -7.94 -14.10
C LEU A 119 -3.65 -7.58 -15.29
N GLY A 120 -3.16 -7.80 -16.52
CA GLY A 120 -3.94 -7.57 -17.73
C GLY A 120 -5.16 -8.49 -17.82
N ALA A 121 -4.99 -9.78 -17.51
CA ALA A 121 -6.06 -10.77 -17.55
C ALA A 121 -7.11 -10.60 -16.45
N VAL A 122 -6.76 -10.05 -15.28
CA VAL A 122 -7.75 -9.65 -14.25
C VAL A 122 -8.71 -8.59 -14.79
N GLY A 123 -8.23 -7.65 -15.62
CA GLY A 123 -9.06 -6.70 -16.34
C GLY A 123 -9.77 -5.63 -15.49
N ARG A 124 -9.55 -5.60 -14.16
CA ARG A 124 -10.14 -4.62 -13.23
C ARG A 124 -9.41 -3.27 -13.25
N PHE A 125 -9.29 -2.67 -14.43
CA PHE A 125 -8.48 -1.46 -14.64
C PHE A 125 -9.03 -0.25 -13.90
N ASP A 126 -10.34 -0.05 -13.85
CA ASP A 126 -10.94 1.09 -13.14
C ASP A 126 -10.70 1.00 -11.62
N ASP A 127 -10.86 -0.19 -11.03
CA ASP A 127 -10.54 -0.44 -9.63
C ASP A 127 -9.05 -0.20 -9.34
N ARG A 128 -8.17 -0.59 -10.26
CA ARG A 128 -6.72 -0.36 -10.11
C ARG A 128 -6.37 1.13 -10.24
N ARG A 129 -7.04 1.90 -11.10
CA ARG A 129 -6.89 3.37 -11.16
C ARG A 129 -7.37 4.02 -9.87
N GLU A 130 -8.49 3.56 -9.33
CA GLU A 130 -9.02 4.04 -8.06
C GLU A 130 -8.05 3.73 -6.91
N GLN A 131 -7.50 2.52 -6.85
CA GLN A 131 -6.45 2.16 -5.91
C GLN A 131 -5.25 3.12 -6.01
N VAL A 132 -4.74 3.39 -7.22
CA VAL A 132 -3.61 4.32 -7.46
C VAL A 132 -3.94 5.72 -6.95
N ARG A 133 -5.15 6.23 -7.24
CA ARG A 133 -5.62 7.53 -6.74
C ARG A 133 -5.64 7.55 -5.20
N MET A 134 -6.22 6.54 -4.58
CA MET A 134 -6.32 6.43 -3.12
C MET A 134 -4.96 6.32 -2.44
N VAL A 135 -3.99 5.61 -3.02
CA VAL A 135 -2.60 5.57 -2.53
C VAL A 135 -1.99 6.97 -2.57
N GLY A 136 -2.11 7.69 -3.69
CA GLY A 136 -1.57 9.05 -3.82
C GLY A 136 -2.17 10.03 -2.81
N GLU A 137 -3.49 9.98 -2.60
CA GLU A 137 -4.19 10.80 -1.61
C GLU A 137 -3.79 10.46 -0.17
N THR A 138 -3.67 9.17 0.13
CA THR A 138 -3.23 8.69 1.45
C THR A 138 -1.81 9.14 1.76
N LEU A 139 -0.88 9.00 0.80
CA LEU A 139 0.50 9.47 0.95
C LEU A 139 0.56 10.99 1.19
N LYS A 140 -0.19 11.77 0.41
CA LYS A 140 -0.27 13.22 0.55
C LYS A 140 -0.80 13.63 1.92
N PHE A 141 -1.88 13.00 2.36
CA PHE A 141 -2.49 13.25 3.65
C PHE A 141 -1.52 12.98 4.80
N PHE A 142 -0.94 11.77 4.88
CA PHE A 142 -0.02 11.43 5.96
C PHE A 142 1.26 12.26 5.95
N PHE A 143 1.79 12.57 4.76
CA PHE A 143 2.95 13.46 4.67
C PHE A 143 2.64 14.86 5.18
N SER A 144 1.44 15.41 4.89
CA SER A 144 1.04 16.71 5.44
C SER A 144 0.94 16.70 6.97
N LEU A 145 0.39 15.62 7.55
CA LEU A 145 0.29 15.46 8.99
C LEU A 145 1.67 15.38 9.65
N SER A 146 2.63 14.73 9.02
CA SER A 146 3.96 14.57 9.61
C SER A 146 4.78 15.87 9.65
N LYS A 147 4.35 16.90 8.91
CA LYS A 147 4.93 18.25 8.97
C LYS A 147 4.32 19.14 10.04
N LEU A 148 3.26 18.69 10.73
CA LEU A 148 2.69 19.45 11.84
C LEU A 148 3.71 19.55 12.99
N PRO A 149 3.84 20.74 13.62
CA PRO A 149 4.74 20.91 14.75
C PRO A 149 4.26 20.05 15.93
N MET A 150 5.22 19.60 16.75
CA MET A 150 4.95 18.86 18.00
C MET A 150 4.27 17.48 17.85
N VAL A 151 4.15 16.92 16.64
CA VAL A 151 3.62 15.55 16.43
C VAL A 151 4.36 14.50 17.27
N LYS A 152 5.68 14.68 17.45
CA LYS A 152 6.49 13.79 18.30
C LYS A 152 6.07 13.81 19.77
N LEU A 153 5.58 14.94 20.28
CA LEU A 153 5.18 15.08 21.70
C LEU A 153 3.88 14.34 21.99
N ILE A 154 2.97 14.25 21.01
CA ILE A 154 1.70 13.54 21.15
C ILE A 154 1.81 12.04 20.89
N MET A 155 2.87 11.57 20.22
CA MET A 155 3.00 10.16 19.83
C MET A 155 3.24 9.23 21.04
N ALA A 156 4.05 9.66 22.01
CA ALA A 156 4.35 8.86 23.20
C ALA A 156 3.08 8.50 24.03
N PRO A 157 2.21 9.46 24.40
CA PRO A 157 0.97 9.11 25.09
C PRO A 157 0.00 8.30 24.23
N ILE A 158 -0.05 8.53 22.90
CA ILE A 158 -0.87 7.73 21.97
C ILE A 158 -0.43 6.26 22.00
N LYS A 159 0.88 5.99 22.01
CA LYS A 159 1.43 4.63 22.06
C LYS A 159 1.05 3.89 23.35
N VAL A 160 1.11 4.60 24.49
CA VAL A 160 0.66 4.04 25.78
C VAL A 160 -0.84 3.75 25.76
N ALA A 161 -1.66 4.67 25.25
CA ALA A 161 -3.09 4.44 25.15
C ALA A 161 -3.43 3.27 24.20
N ALA A 162 -2.70 3.16 23.08
CA ALA A 162 -2.89 2.10 22.10
C ALA A 162 -2.61 0.71 22.66
N SER A 163 -1.58 0.56 23.50
CA SER A 163 -1.30 -0.74 24.14
C SER A 163 -2.40 -1.18 25.10
N MET A 164 -3.10 -0.23 25.73
CA MET A 164 -4.24 -0.52 26.60
C MET A 164 -5.49 -1.00 25.85
N VAL A 165 -5.59 -0.72 24.54
CA VAL A 165 -6.77 -1.04 23.72
C VAL A 165 -6.46 -2.01 22.58
N GLY A 166 -5.27 -2.61 22.55
CA GLY A 166 -4.86 -3.57 21.53
C GLY A 166 -4.66 -2.95 20.13
N ALA A 167 -4.24 -1.68 20.06
CA ALA A 167 -3.99 -0.96 18.81
C ALA A 167 -2.49 -0.68 18.57
N THR A 168 -1.60 -1.43 19.24
CA THR A 168 -0.15 -1.22 19.17
C THR A 168 0.38 -1.36 17.75
N SER A 169 -0.04 -2.40 17.03
CA SER A 169 0.33 -2.64 15.63
C SER A 169 0.01 -1.47 14.70
N LEU A 170 -1.15 -0.83 14.88
CA LEU A 170 -1.54 0.38 14.14
C LEU A 170 -0.62 1.57 14.46
N VAL A 171 -0.34 1.81 15.74
CA VAL A 171 0.51 2.94 16.15
C VAL A 171 1.96 2.73 15.74
N ASP A 172 2.49 1.51 15.79
CA ASP A 172 3.86 1.21 15.35
C ASP A 172 4.03 1.49 13.84
N THR A 173 3.05 1.11 13.01
CA THR A 173 3.05 1.47 11.58
C THR A 173 3.01 3.00 11.37
N MET A 174 2.19 3.72 12.13
CA MET A 174 2.13 5.18 12.06
C MET A 174 3.46 5.83 12.49
N GLU A 175 4.10 5.33 13.54
CA GLU A 175 5.39 5.80 14.02
C GLU A 175 6.51 5.56 12.98
N ALA A 176 6.53 4.39 12.34
CA ALA A 176 7.47 4.09 11.25
C ALA A 176 7.30 5.07 10.09
N GLY A 177 6.05 5.36 9.68
CA GLY A 177 5.75 6.31 8.62
C GLY A 177 6.14 7.75 8.99
N TYR A 178 5.87 8.17 10.23
CA TYR A 178 6.32 9.45 10.76
C TYR A 178 7.84 9.56 10.70
N ASN A 179 8.56 8.58 11.26
CA ASN A 179 10.03 8.58 11.29
C ASN A 179 10.64 8.65 9.88
N LEU A 180 10.09 7.92 8.90
CA LEU A 180 10.51 8.03 7.50
C LEU A 180 10.29 9.45 6.97
N SER A 181 9.09 10.00 7.15
CA SER A 181 8.72 11.30 6.58
C SER A 181 9.54 12.48 7.11
N THR A 182 10.16 12.36 8.29
CA THR A 182 11.08 13.39 8.82
C THR A 182 12.34 13.53 7.97
N ARG A 183 12.75 12.46 7.28
CA ARG A 183 13.93 12.45 6.39
C ARG A 183 13.62 12.99 5.00
N ILE A 184 12.34 13.07 4.65
CA ILE A 184 11.85 13.48 3.33
C ILE A 184 11.49 14.97 3.37
N LYS A 185 12.17 15.80 2.58
CA LYS A 185 11.85 17.23 2.47
C LYS A 185 10.51 17.44 1.77
N ASP A 186 10.31 16.77 0.64
CA ASP A 186 9.13 16.88 -0.21
C ASP A 186 8.81 15.51 -0.81
N LEU A 187 7.57 15.04 -0.62
CA LEU A 187 7.09 13.76 -1.15
C LEU A 187 6.33 13.93 -2.47
N GLN A 188 6.00 15.16 -2.87
CA GLN A 188 5.20 15.44 -4.06
C GLN A 188 5.81 14.84 -5.34
N PRO A 189 7.13 14.90 -5.60
CA PRO A 189 7.73 14.26 -6.78
C PRO A 189 7.50 12.75 -6.86
N PHE A 190 7.52 12.06 -5.71
CA PHE A 190 7.22 10.63 -5.64
C PHE A 190 5.75 10.36 -5.96
N ILE A 191 4.83 11.11 -5.34
CA ILE A 191 3.38 10.92 -5.52
C ILE A 191 2.98 11.16 -6.98
N GLU A 192 3.47 12.24 -7.59
CA GLU A 192 3.20 12.56 -8.99
C GLU A 192 3.72 11.46 -9.92
N SER A 193 4.97 11.04 -9.71
CA SER A 193 5.56 9.96 -10.51
C SER A 193 4.84 8.62 -10.32
N PHE A 194 4.40 8.31 -9.10
CA PHE A 194 3.62 7.11 -8.80
C PHE A 194 2.30 7.11 -9.57
N VAL A 195 1.48 8.15 -9.39
CA VAL A 195 0.18 8.25 -10.06
C VAL A 195 0.35 8.20 -11.58
N ASP A 196 1.32 8.92 -12.12
CA ASP A 196 1.58 9.00 -13.55
C ASP A 196 2.09 7.68 -14.16
N ARG A 197 3.12 7.06 -13.57
CA ARG A 197 3.71 5.81 -14.07
C ARG A 197 2.74 4.63 -13.95
N GLU A 198 2.03 4.51 -12.83
CA GLU A 198 1.05 3.43 -12.67
C GLU A 198 -0.11 3.59 -13.66
N ASN A 199 -0.65 4.80 -13.87
CA ASN A 199 -1.71 4.99 -14.86
C ASN A 199 -1.24 4.69 -16.30
N ARG A 200 0.01 5.02 -16.65
CA ARG A 200 0.59 4.62 -17.94
C ARG A 200 0.69 3.10 -18.08
N LEU A 201 1.15 2.41 -17.03
CA LEU A 201 1.18 0.94 -17.01
C LEU A 201 -0.23 0.36 -17.25
N LEU A 202 -1.24 0.89 -16.57
CA LEU A 202 -2.63 0.45 -16.76
C LEU A 202 -3.14 0.72 -18.17
N GLY A 203 -2.77 1.85 -18.77
CA GLY A 203 -3.07 2.14 -20.18
C GLY A 203 -2.49 1.09 -21.12
N LYS A 204 -1.20 0.76 -20.94
CA LYS A 204 -0.52 -0.28 -21.74
C LYS A 204 -1.19 -1.65 -21.59
N LEU A 205 -1.46 -2.07 -20.34
CA LEU A 205 -2.11 -3.35 -20.06
C LEU A 205 -3.50 -3.43 -20.68
N MET A 206 -4.30 -2.36 -20.58
CA MET A 206 -5.65 -2.29 -21.15
C MET A 206 -5.64 -2.38 -22.68
N ASN A 207 -4.62 -1.82 -23.33
CA ASN A 207 -4.46 -1.85 -24.78
C ASN A 207 -3.77 -3.12 -25.30
N GLY A 208 -3.30 -4.01 -24.42
CA GLY A 208 -2.50 -5.19 -24.80
C GLY A 208 -1.12 -4.82 -25.36
N GLU A 209 -0.59 -3.65 -25.00
CA GLU A 209 0.72 -3.20 -25.44
C GLU A 209 1.84 -3.98 -24.74
N LYS A 210 2.96 -4.17 -25.44
CA LYS A 210 4.16 -4.74 -24.83
C LYS A 210 4.70 -3.79 -23.76
N ILE A 211 4.99 -4.34 -22.58
CA ILE A 211 5.64 -3.61 -21.50
C ILE A 211 7.11 -4.02 -21.50
N ASP A 212 7.98 -3.04 -21.67
CA ASP A 212 9.42 -3.23 -21.49
C ASP A 212 9.67 -3.40 -19.99
N ALA A 213 10.23 -4.55 -19.60
CA ALA A 213 10.57 -4.89 -18.23
C ALA A 213 11.79 -4.09 -17.73
#